data_AF-A0A3P6RBS5-F1
#
_entry.id   AF-A0A3P6RBS5-F1
#
_cell.length_a   1.000
_cell.length_b   1.000
_cell.length_c   1.000
_cell.angle_alpha   90.00
_cell.angle_beta   90.00
_cell.angle_gamma   90.00
#
_symmetry.space_group_name_H-M   'P 1'
#
loop_
_entity.id
_entity.type
_entity.pdbx_description
1 polymer ?
#
loop_
_entity_poly.entity_id
_entity_poly.type
_entity_poly.pdbx_seq_one_letter_code
_entity_poly.pdbx_strand_id
1 'polypeptide(L)'
;MSLLPPELTCRPIYTLKIPGSHDSGASYFLNDKLPVANDEDVPIQQLGRAFCIRRGIKRWAVCQSCSIRDQLDHGIRYLDLRVSNPPVGVRKSKTDFRLIHALYGPKLRDVFREILDFLTVNTKEVCFYQF
;
A
#
# COMPACT_ATOMS: atom_id res chain seq x y z
N MET A 1 -0.75 -1.82 -20.17
CA MET A 1 0.24 -1.27 -21.12
C MET A 1 0.47 -2.17 -22.33
N SER A 2 0.16 -3.47 -22.29
CA SER A 2 0.27 -4.38 -23.45
C SER A 2 -0.51 -3.98 -24.71
N LEU A 3 -1.61 -3.24 -24.54
CA LEU A 3 -2.50 -2.75 -25.61
C LEU A 3 -2.24 -1.29 -26.02
N LEU A 4 -1.20 -0.65 -25.48
CA LEU A 4 -0.84 0.70 -25.92
C LEU A 4 -0.35 0.65 -27.38
N PRO A 5 -0.85 1.51 -28.28
CA PRO A 5 -0.33 1.63 -29.63
C PRO A 5 1.19 1.92 -29.62
N PRO A 6 1.95 1.47 -30.62
CA PRO A 6 3.39 1.70 -30.70
C PRO A 6 3.79 3.17 -30.51
N GLU A 7 2.99 4.09 -31.06
CA GLU A 7 3.19 5.54 -30.98
C GLU A 7 3.10 6.08 -29.55
N LEU A 8 2.38 5.39 -28.65
CA LEU A 8 2.33 5.73 -27.23
C LEU A 8 3.42 5.01 -26.43
N THR A 9 3.81 3.80 -26.81
CA THR A 9 4.89 3.08 -26.14
C THR A 9 6.27 3.73 -26.32
N CYS A 10 6.46 4.51 -27.39
CA CYS A 10 7.69 5.26 -27.65
C CYS A 10 7.71 6.65 -27.01
N ARG A 11 6.63 7.09 -26.35
CA ARG A 11 6.58 8.41 -25.70
C ARG A 11 7.19 8.35 -24.29
N PRO A 12 7.71 9.47 -23.79
CA PRO A 12 8.10 9.56 -22.39
C PRO A 12 6.92 9.25 -21.45
N ILE A 13 7.19 8.52 -20.37
CA ILE A 13 6.17 8.05 -19.40
C ILE A 13 5.30 9.19 -18.86
N TYR A 14 5.87 10.37 -18.62
CA TYR A 14 5.14 11.53 -18.08
C TYR A 14 4.03 12.05 -19.00
N THR A 15 4.02 11.64 -20.28
CA THR A 15 2.97 11.99 -21.25
C THR A 15 1.80 11.00 -21.26
N LEU A 16 1.95 9.85 -20.58
CA LEU A 16 0.94 8.81 -20.52
C LEU A 16 -0.05 9.08 -19.38
N LYS A 17 -1.34 8.85 -19.64
CA LYS A 17 -2.37 8.83 -18.60
C LYS A 17 -2.30 7.48 -17.89
N ILE A 18 -1.72 7.48 -16.70
CA ILE A 18 -1.53 6.27 -15.90
C ILE A 18 -2.45 6.36 -14.67
N PRO A 19 -3.38 5.41 -14.49
CA PRO A 19 -4.24 5.40 -13.31
C PRO A 19 -3.42 5.03 -12.07
N GLY A 20 -3.66 5.79 -11.00
CA GLY A 20 -3.04 5.60 -9.70
C GLY A 20 -4.05 5.49 -8.58
N SER A 21 -3.62 4.93 -7.45
CA SER A 21 -4.39 4.90 -6.21
C SER A 21 -3.62 5.60 -5.09
N HIS A 22 -4.30 6.46 -4.35
CA HIS A 22 -3.75 7.14 -3.17
C HIS A 22 -3.77 6.20 -1.97
N ASP A 23 -2.71 6.21 -1.16
CA ASP A 23 -2.54 5.28 -0.04
C ASP A 23 -2.93 3.85 -0.43
N SER A 24 -2.31 3.31 -1.49
CA SER A 24 -2.71 2.06 -2.16
C SER A 24 -2.78 0.87 -1.20
N GLY A 25 -1.95 0.87 -0.17
CA GLY A 25 -1.92 -0.17 0.87
C GLY A 25 -2.98 -0.01 1.97
N ALA A 26 -3.64 1.13 2.06
CA ALA A 26 -4.60 1.46 3.10
C ALA A 26 -5.97 0.87 2.77
N SER A 27 -6.07 -0.45 2.87
CA SER A 27 -7.31 -1.21 2.65
C SER A 27 -7.78 -1.90 3.92
N TYR A 28 -8.80 -2.77 3.81
CA TYR A 28 -9.31 -3.53 4.94
C TYR A 28 -8.25 -4.42 5.63
N PHE A 29 -7.08 -4.61 5.02
CA PHE A 29 -5.92 -5.29 5.61
C PHE A 29 -5.17 -4.48 6.68
N LEU A 30 -5.51 -3.21 6.90
CA LEU A 30 -5.06 -2.45 8.07
C LEU A 30 -5.45 -3.18 9.37
N ASN A 31 -4.49 -3.38 10.27
CA ASN A 31 -4.64 -4.26 11.43
C ASN A 31 -4.90 -3.47 12.71
N ASP A 32 -6.17 -3.41 13.12
CA ASP A 32 -6.63 -2.78 14.36
C ASP A 32 -6.28 -3.58 15.62
N LYS A 33 -5.72 -4.80 15.49
CA LYS A 33 -5.20 -5.58 16.62
C LYS A 33 -3.79 -5.15 17.02
N LEU A 34 -3.03 -4.57 16.09
CA LEU A 34 -1.73 -3.95 16.37
C LEU A 34 -1.95 -2.55 16.99
N PRO A 35 -0.96 -1.99 17.71
CA PRO A 35 -1.03 -0.61 18.14
C PRO A 35 -1.14 0.33 16.93
N VAL A 36 -1.57 1.57 17.18
CA VAL A 36 -1.51 2.65 16.20
C VAL A 36 -0.11 2.74 15.62
N ALA A 37 -0.04 2.95 14.31
CA ALA A 37 1.24 3.01 13.61
C ALA A 37 2.02 4.27 14.00
N ASN A 38 3.32 4.21 13.75
CA ASN A 38 4.27 5.22 14.19
C ASN A 38 4.41 6.40 13.20
N ASP A 39 3.48 6.51 12.24
CA ASP A 39 3.19 7.71 11.44
C ASP A 39 2.29 8.70 12.18
N GLU A 40 1.59 8.27 13.23
CA GLU A 40 0.74 9.13 14.06
C GLU A 40 1.48 9.70 15.26
N ASP A 41 1.04 10.85 15.75
CA ASP A 41 1.61 11.47 16.94
C ASP A 41 1.27 10.71 18.24
N VAL A 42 2.10 10.93 19.27
CA VAL A 42 1.96 10.31 20.60
C VAL A 42 0.54 10.38 21.18
N PRO A 43 -0.21 11.50 21.09
CA PRO A 43 -1.57 11.55 21.62
C PRO A 43 -2.53 10.55 20.94
N ILE A 44 -2.44 10.40 19.61
CA ILE A 44 -3.27 9.45 18.86
C ILE A 44 -2.86 8.01 19.19
N GLN A 45 -1.55 7.75 19.33
CA GLN A 45 -1.06 6.44 19.76
C GLN A 45 -1.54 6.08 21.18
N GLN A 46 -1.57 7.04 22.10
CA GLN A 46 -2.08 6.84 23.46
C GLN A 46 -3.59 6.58 23.45
N LEU A 47 -4.35 7.38 22.70
CA LEU A 47 -5.80 7.23 22.57
C LEU A 47 -6.15 5.88 21.95
N GLY A 48 -5.41 5.45 20.94
CA GLY A 48 -5.57 4.16 20.26
C GLY A 48 -5.19 2.92 21.08
N ARG A 49 -4.85 3.04 22.38
CA ARG A 49 -4.74 1.87 23.27
C ARG A 49 -6.08 1.14 23.40
N ALA A 50 -7.19 1.89 23.37
CA ALA A 50 -8.53 1.33 23.35
C ALA A 50 -8.84 0.68 21.99
N PHE A 51 -9.28 -0.59 22.01
CA PHE A 51 -9.57 -1.34 20.78
C PHE A 51 -10.75 -0.74 19.97
N CYS A 52 -11.78 -0.21 20.64
CA CYS A 52 -12.89 0.48 19.97
C CYS A 52 -12.44 1.71 19.18
N ILE A 53 -11.44 2.44 19.70
CA ILE A 53 -10.87 3.61 19.03
C ILE A 53 -10.10 3.19 17.78
N ARG A 54 -9.30 2.11 17.85
CA ARG A 54 -8.60 1.57 16.67
C ARG A 54 -9.54 1.14 15.55
N ARG A 55 -10.74 0.62 15.88
CA ARG A 55 -11.78 0.36 14.86
C ARG A 55 -12.30 1.64 14.20
N GLY A 56 -12.44 2.72 14.97
CA GLY A 56 -12.78 4.04 14.45
C GLY A 56 -11.69 4.58 13.51
N ILE A 57 -10.43 4.55 13.97
CA ILE A 57 -9.25 4.92 13.18
C ILE A 57 -9.22 4.12 11.88
N LYS A 58 -9.40 2.79 11.94
CA LYS A 58 -9.42 1.94 10.75
C LYS A 58 -10.45 2.38 9.71
N ARG A 59 -11.65 2.77 10.15
CA ARG A 59 -12.70 3.23 9.22
C ARG A 59 -12.34 4.54 8.52
N TRP A 60 -11.61 5.42 9.21
CA TRP A 60 -11.11 6.68 8.63
C TRP A 60 -9.90 6.44 7.72
N ALA A 61 -9.02 5.53 8.13
CA ALA A 61 -7.75 5.24 7.49
C ALA A 61 -7.84 4.45 6.18
N VAL A 62 -8.94 3.74 5.92
CA VAL A 62 -9.09 2.95 4.70
C VAL A 62 -9.39 3.86 3.50
N CYS A 63 -8.50 3.84 2.51
CA CYS A 63 -8.66 4.54 1.22
C CYS A 63 -9.04 3.61 0.06
N GLN A 64 -8.74 2.31 0.17
CA GLN A 64 -8.91 1.32 -0.91
C GLN A 64 -9.86 0.19 -0.50
N SER A 65 -10.77 -0.20 -1.38
CA SER A 65 -11.72 -1.30 -1.16
C SER A 65 -11.16 -2.68 -1.52
N CYS A 66 -10.00 -2.76 -2.16
CA CYS A 66 -9.42 -4.00 -2.68
C CYS A 66 -7.91 -4.13 -2.38
N SER A 67 -7.35 -5.33 -2.58
CA SER A 67 -5.93 -5.61 -2.37
C SER A 67 -5.04 -4.92 -3.41
N ILE A 68 -3.72 -4.90 -3.18
CA ILE A 68 -2.78 -4.40 -4.20
C ILE A 68 -2.88 -5.24 -5.46
N ARG A 69 -2.96 -6.58 -5.32
CA ARG A 69 -3.15 -7.46 -6.47
C ARG A 69 -4.40 -7.11 -7.28
N ASP A 70 -5.54 -6.92 -6.61
CA ASP A 70 -6.78 -6.54 -7.29
C ASP A 70 -6.65 -5.18 -7.97
N GLN A 71 -5.99 -4.20 -7.35
CA GLN A 71 -5.75 -2.89 -7.98
C GLN A 71 -4.99 -3.05 -9.30
N LEU A 72 -3.96 -3.89 -9.32
CA LEU A 72 -3.20 -4.19 -10.55
C LEU A 72 -4.10 -4.88 -11.60
N ASP A 73 -4.93 -5.83 -11.20
CA ASP A 73 -5.85 -6.51 -12.12
C ASP A 73 -6.92 -5.55 -12.68
N HIS A 74 -7.31 -4.51 -11.92
CA HIS A 74 -8.18 -3.41 -12.39
C HIS A 74 -7.44 -2.32 -13.20
N GLY A 75 -6.15 -2.47 -13.45
CA GLY A 75 -5.37 -1.58 -14.31
C GLY A 75 -4.63 -0.46 -13.60
N ILE A 76 -4.65 -0.37 -12.27
CA ILE A 76 -3.82 0.58 -11.52
C ILE A 76 -2.34 0.26 -11.76
N ARG A 77 -1.54 1.29 -12.08
CA ARG A 77 -0.09 1.15 -12.30
C ARG A 77 0.74 2.16 -11.53
N TYR A 78 0.13 3.14 -10.88
CA TYR A 78 0.82 4.05 -9.98
C TYR A 78 0.34 3.81 -8.54
N LEU A 79 1.22 3.30 -7.69
CA LEU A 79 0.89 2.94 -6.31
C LEU A 79 1.57 3.91 -5.34
N ASP A 80 0.77 4.53 -4.48
CA ASP A 80 1.23 5.33 -3.35
C ASP A 80 1.38 4.43 -2.11
N LEU A 81 2.63 4.13 -1.73
CA LEU A 81 3.00 3.14 -0.71
C LEU A 81 3.65 3.82 0.49
N ARG A 82 2.88 4.11 1.53
CA ARG A 82 3.45 4.56 2.81
C ARG A 82 4.01 3.39 3.60
N VAL A 83 5.28 3.50 4.00
CA VAL A 83 6.04 2.42 4.65
C VAL A 83 6.59 2.84 5.99
N SER A 84 6.54 1.94 6.97
CA SER A 84 7.32 2.07 8.21
C SER A 84 7.94 0.74 8.64
N ASN A 85 9.01 0.86 9.43
CA ASN A 85 9.55 -0.23 10.24
C ASN A 85 8.97 -0.12 11.67
N PRO A 86 8.10 -1.05 12.10
CA PRO A 86 7.49 -0.97 13.43
C PRO A 86 8.52 -0.99 14.57
N PRO A 87 8.20 -0.43 15.75
CA PRO A 87 9.06 -0.49 16.94
C PRO A 87 9.39 -1.93 17.39
N VAL A 88 10.45 -2.09 18.19
CA VAL A 88 10.99 -3.40 18.63
C VAL A 88 9.90 -4.31 19.23
N GLY A 89 8.97 -3.75 20.00
CA GLY A 89 7.88 -4.50 20.64
C GLY A 89 6.73 -4.90 19.71
N VAL A 90 6.75 -4.48 18.44
CA VAL A 90 5.70 -4.74 17.44
C VAL A 90 6.25 -5.55 16.27
N ARG A 91 7.46 -5.23 15.80
CA ARG A 91 8.07 -5.91 14.65
C ARG A 91 8.52 -7.33 15.01
N LYS A 92 8.39 -8.26 14.05
CA LYS A 92 8.89 -9.63 14.20
C LYS A 92 10.39 -9.77 13.91
N SER A 93 10.95 -8.89 13.08
CA SER A 93 12.36 -8.87 12.70
C SER A 93 12.77 -7.46 12.30
N LYS A 94 14.08 -7.19 12.17
CA LYS A 94 14.61 -5.89 11.69
C LYS A 94 14.13 -5.51 10.28
N THR A 95 13.64 -6.47 9.51
CA THR A 95 13.18 -6.32 8.12
C THR A 95 11.65 -6.40 7.99
N ASP A 96 10.90 -6.32 9.09
CA ASP A 96 9.42 -6.36 9.10
C ASP A 96 8.81 -5.01 8.67
N PHE A 97 9.23 -4.48 7.52
CA PHE A 97 8.64 -3.28 6.94
C PHE A 97 7.18 -3.55 6.56
N ARG A 98 6.30 -2.60 6.84
CA ARG A 98 4.86 -2.71 6.62
C ARG A 98 4.34 -1.47 5.92
N LEU A 99 3.30 -1.68 5.13
CA LEU A 99 2.47 -0.56 4.69
C LEU A 99 1.74 0.01 5.90
N ILE A 100 1.51 1.32 5.92
CA ILE A 100 0.86 2.02 7.03
C ILE A 100 -0.12 3.05 6.51
N HIS A 101 -1.14 3.33 7.31
CA HIS A 101 -1.91 4.57 7.27
C HIS A 101 -2.68 4.64 8.59
N ALA A 102 -2.14 5.36 9.58
CA ALA A 102 -2.55 5.37 10.99
C ALA A 102 -2.49 4.01 11.73
N LEU A 103 -2.58 2.89 11.02
CA LEU A 103 -2.48 1.52 11.50
C LEU A 103 -1.49 0.74 10.63
N TYR A 104 -0.94 -0.34 11.18
CA TYR A 104 -0.06 -1.23 10.44
C TYR A 104 -0.85 -2.15 9.50
N GLY A 105 -0.45 -2.22 8.24
CA GLY A 105 -1.02 -3.07 7.21
C GLY A 105 -0.16 -4.30 6.87
N PRO A 106 -0.31 -4.81 5.63
CA PRO A 106 0.49 -5.90 5.08
C PRO A 106 1.99 -5.64 5.14
N LYS A 107 2.78 -6.71 5.13
CA LYS A 107 4.23 -6.59 5.02
C LYS A 107 4.61 -6.15 3.62
N LEU A 108 5.54 -5.21 3.52
CA LEU A 108 6.03 -4.69 2.24
C LEU A 108 6.60 -5.81 1.36
N ARG A 109 7.29 -6.77 1.97
CA ARG A 109 7.83 -7.94 1.25
C ARG A 109 6.75 -8.77 0.57
N ASP A 110 5.61 -8.97 1.23
CA ASP A 110 4.53 -9.79 0.67
C ASP A 110 3.83 -9.03 -0.47
N VAL A 111 3.64 -7.72 -0.31
CA VAL A 111 3.12 -6.84 -1.37
C VAL A 111 4.02 -6.83 -2.60
N PHE A 112 5.34 -6.71 -2.44
CA PHE A 112 6.26 -6.79 -3.59
C PHE A 112 6.29 -8.16 -4.25
N ARG A 113 6.03 -9.24 -3.50
CA ARG A 113 5.87 -10.57 -4.10
C ARG A 113 4.64 -10.61 -5.00
N GLU A 114 3.50 -10.09 -4.53
CA GLU A 114 2.27 -10.02 -5.35
C GLU A 114 2.46 -9.19 -6.63
N ILE A 115 3.17 -8.06 -6.52
CA ILE A 115 3.48 -7.22 -7.69
C ILE A 115 4.44 -7.93 -8.64
N LEU A 116 5.46 -8.63 -8.13
CA LEU A 116 6.38 -9.42 -8.94
C LEU A 116 5.65 -10.54 -9.68
N ASP A 117 4.77 -11.26 -9.00
CA ASP A 117 3.95 -12.31 -9.59
C ASP A 117 3.04 -11.73 -10.70
N PHE A 118 2.48 -10.53 -10.48
CA PHE A 118 1.71 -9.80 -11.51
C PHE A 118 2.55 -9.48 -12.74
N LEU A 119 3.74 -8.90 -12.57
CA LEU A 119 4.61 -8.48 -13.67
C LEU A 119 5.22 -9.67 -14.43
N THR A 120 5.42 -10.80 -13.75
CA THR A 120 5.94 -12.03 -14.37
C THR A 120 4.94 -12.61 -15.37
N VAL A 121 3.64 -12.52 -15.06
CA VAL A 121 2.56 -12.94 -15.98
C VAL A 121 2.29 -11.87 -17.03
N ASN A 122 2.34 -10.60 -16.66
CA ASN A 122 2.00 -9.47 -17.52
C ASN A 122 3.25 -8.71 -17.97
N THR A 123 4.09 -9.34 -18.78
CA THR A 123 5.46 -8.89 -19.12
C THR A 123 5.57 -7.54 -19.83
N LYS A 124 4.47 -7.00 -20.36
CA LYS A 124 4.42 -5.66 -20.98
C LYS A 124 3.91 -4.56 -20.04
N GLU A 125 3.56 -4.89 -18.80
CA GLU A 125 3.11 -3.93 -17.80
C GLU A 125 4.28 -3.35 -17.03
N VAL A 126 4.13 -2.11 -16.57
CA VAL A 126 5.09 -1.42 -15.72
C VAL A 126 4.35 -0.82 -14.54
N CYS A 127 4.86 -1.03 -13.33
CA CYS A 127 4.32 -0.44 -12.11
C CYS A 127 5.26 0.63 -11.57
N PHE A 128 4.68 1.74 -11.12
CA PHE A 128 5.34 2.87 -10.49
C PHE A 128 4.98 2.91 -9.01
N TYR A 129 5.94 3.28 -8.18
CA TYR A 129 5.76 3.36 -6.73
C TYR A 129 6.17 4.75 -6.25
N GLN A 130 5.33 5.36 -5.43
CA GLN A 130 5.67 6.50 -4.59
C GLN A 130 5.80 6.00 -3.15
N PHE A 131 6.83 6.46 -2.43
CA PHE A 131 7.09 6.11 -1.03
C PHE A 131 6.98 7.33 -0.12
#